data_AF-A0A4Y7Q023-F1
#
_entry.id   AF-A0A4Y7Q023-F1
#
_cell.length_a   1.000
_cell.length_b   1.000
_cell.length_c   1.000
_cell.angle_alpha   90.00
_cell.angle_beta   90.00
_cell.angle_gamma   90.00
#
_symmetry.space_group_name_H-M   'P 1'
#
loop_
_entity.id
_entity.type
_entity.pdbx_description
1 polymer ?
#
loop_
_entity_poly.entity_id
_entity_poly.type
_entity_poly.pdbx_seq_one_letter_code
_entity_poly.pdbx_strand_id
1 'polypeptide(L)'
;MERAGRNDLADILASQQADNDAKAKFSSPDITGYLSHITTLPLADILREPTNLSSEAAQLSNSLVGLCHSEYPTFLSLHHTSSVLSSTLSSFSESLSSLLGALPDLESKAREFTAVTKDIQAERQKANLLIEQHDKLVDILEIPQLIDTCVRNGYYQEAMDLSAHARSLAVRFPDIDVVRGIEAEVDQAMRIMLAQLLSLLREPVKLPALFKATNFLRKMEVLDEPELAVAFLTSRLVNLNSTLGGIENERSVDPARSVRRYVDAWREGVYDVVTQYTTIFLDRTNEHELEADLRALLATFAHHMLSSLRSLLSTNLPLVDDPTALASLLTHLTYCATSFARVGLDFRSVLPPLFDVAVTANFERTVGAATNAFTTAVSDAQRYNRSTSVWLVTAAAAASPPEDNNVTPSQPVHMAPNILASYPPLAIFTNGILTALNNLRLLAPLSLLHPLLASLDTSLATCATSFLVYAQLPPTSATSTVLSARISGEQEQVDERKVIQGARKVLVNVLVPFVRRALVEGVYGVKEELGMGKELESGLKAWREWLETQESVKADS
;
A
#
# COMPACT_ATOMS: atom_id res chain seq x y z
N MET A 1 131.49 60.64 70.94
CA MET A 1 130.80 59.57 70.20
C MET A 1 129.78 58.97 71.13
N GLU A 2 128.62 59.59 71.33
CA GLU A 2 127.46 59.80 70.42
C GLU A 2 126.41 58.68 70.54
N ARG A 3 125.25 59.14 71.06
CA ARG A 3 123.88 58.63 70.89
C ARG A 3 123.57 57.21 71.37
N ALA A 4 123.23 57.11 72.65
CA ALA A 4 122.25 56.15 73.17
C ALA A 4 121.62 56.68 74.47
N GLY A 5 120.29 56.67 74.54
CA GLY A 5 119.52 56.77 75.80
C GLY A 5 119.12 58.17 76.28
N ARG A 6 118.11 58.80 75.65
CA ARG A 6 117.24 59.74 76.36
C ARG A 6 115.89 59.06 76.52
N ASN A 7 115.63 58.55 77.72
CA ASN A 7 114.31 58.06 78.10
C ASN A 7 113.34 59.25 78.10
N ASP A 8 112.23 59.14 77.37
CA ASP A 8 111.20 60.17 77.33
C ASP A 8 110.45 60.22 78.67
N LEU A 9 110.03 61.39 79.12
CA LEU A 9 109.48 61.57 80.48
C LEU A 9 108.19 60.76 80.70
N ALA A 10 107.44 60.52 79.60
CA ALA A 10 106.26 59.66 79.56
C ALA A 10 106.59 58.18 79.85
N ASP A 11 107.71 57.66 79.35
CA ASP A 11 108.14 56.28 79.59
C ASP A 11 108.61 56.07 81.04
N ILE A 12 109.24 57.09 81.63
CA ILE A 12 109.68 57.03 83.03
C ILE A 12 108.46 57.04 83.98
N LEU A 13 107.47 57.92 83.74
CA LEU A 13 106.25 57.99 84.56
C LEU A 13 105.36 56.75 84.39
N ALA A 14 105.20 56.25 83.16
CA ALA A 14 104.47 55.02 82.87
C ALA A 14 105.12 53.77 83.49
N SER A 15 106.44 53.79 83.73
CA SER A 15 107.16 52.67 84.37
C SER A 15 107.04 52.62 85.90
N GLN A 16 106.72 53.74 86.56
CA GLN A 16 106.56 53.80 88.03
C GLN A 16 105.14 53.51 88.52
N GLN A 17 104.14 53.48 87.65
CA GLN A 17 102.75 53.15 88.01
C GLN A 17 102.38 51.70 87.65
N ALA A 18 101.76 51.00 88.60
CA ALA A 18 101.38 49.58 88.47
C ALA A 18 100.02 49.35 87.76
N ASP A 19 99.32 50.41 87.34
CA ASP A 19 97.94 50.33 86.84
C ASP A 19 97.88 50.43 85.30
N ASN A 20 97.32 49.40 84.64
CA ASN A 20 97.35 49.27 83.16
C ASN A 20 96.53 50.35 82.44
N ASP A 21 95.46 50.85 83.08
CA ASP A 21 94.63 51.93 82.54
C ASP A 21 95.34 53.29 82.57
N ALA A 22 96.22 53.52 83.56
CA ALA A 22 97.07 54.71 83.59
C ALA A 22 98.09 54.66 82.45
N LYS A 23 98.69 53.48 82.21
CA LYS A 23 99.62 53.24 81.09
C LYS A 23 99.00 53.53 79.72
N ALA A 24 97.76 53.07 79.48
CA ALA A 24 97.05 53.33 78.23
C ALA A 24 96.73 54.82 78.03
N LYS A 25 96.40 55.55 79.11
CA LYS A 25 96.16 57.00 79.05
C LYS A 25 97.42 57.81 78.75
N PHE A 26 98.57 57.49 79.35
CA PHE A 26 99.84 58.14 79.01
C PHE A 26 100.38 57.78 77.62
N SER A 27 99.78 56.78 76.95
CA SER A 27 100.11 56.38 75.57
C SER A 27 99.20 57.05 74.52
N SER A 28 98.19 57.82 74.94
CA SER A 28 97.34 58.57 74.02
C SER A 28 98.14 59.69 73.34
N PRO A 29 98.07 59.86 72.00
CA PRO A 29 98.91 60.80 71.25
C PRO A 29 98.79 62.24 71.76
N ASP A 30 97.60 62.63 72.22
CA ASP A 30 97.32 63.97 72.74
C ASP A 30 98.03 64.23 74.08
N ILE A 31 98.15 63.20 74.93
CA ILE A 31 98.76 63.32 76.27
C ILE A 31 100.29 63.30 76.17
N THR A 32 100.86 62.48 75.28
CA THR A 32 102.30 62.50 74.97
C THR A 32 102.74 63.84 74.37
N GLY A 33 101.93 64.45 73.51
CA GLY A 33 102.21 65.77 72.94
C GLY A 33 102.28 66.86 74.01
N TYR A 34 101.34 66.84 74.96
CA TYR A 34 101.30 67.82 76.05
C TYR A 34 102.46 67.65 77.06
N LEU A 35 102.86 66.41 77.38
CA LEU A 35 104.01 66.15 78.26
C LEU A 35 105.33 66.63 77.63
N SER A 36 105.50 66.48 76.31
CA SER A 36 106.67 67.01 75.60
C SER A 36 106.74 68.54 75.68
N HIS A 37 105.58 69.22 75.63
CA HIS A 37 105.49 70.67 75.74
C HIS A 37 105.96 71.16 77.12
N ILE A 38 105.54 70.52 78.22
CA ILE A 38 105.94 70.88 79.60
C ILE A 38 107.46 70.84 79.79
N THR A 39 108.18 69.93 79.13
CA THR A 39 109.65 69.83 79.26
C THR A 39 110.41 70.98 78.60
N THR A 40 109.75 71.80 77.78
CA THR A 40 110.37 72.92 77.06
C THR A 40 110.20 74.29 77.73
N LEU A 41 109.44 74.37 78.83
CA LEU A 41 109.14 75.65 79.51
C LEU A 41 110.11 75.98 80.67
N PRO A 42 110.38 77.27 80.97
CA PRO A 42 111.16 77.70 82.13
C PRO A 42 110.46 77.42 83.48
N LEU A 43 111.23 77.20 84.54
CA LEU A 43 110.75 76.76 85.87
C LEU A 43 109.66 77.66 86.51
N ALA A 44 109.64 78.95 86.18
CA ALA A 44 108.64 79.89 86.71
C ALA A 44 107.21 79.66 86.15
N ASP A 45 107.11 79.13 84.92
CA ASP A 45 105.84 78.89 84.25
C ASP A 45 105.27 77.50 84.59
N ILE A 46 106.14 76.49 84.76
CA ILE A 46 105.75 75.13 85.21
C ILE A 46 105.07 75.15 86.59
N LEU A 47 105.46 76.07 87.48
CA LEU A 47 104.82 76.22 88.80
C LEU A 47 103.42 76.85 88.73
N ARG A 48 103.05 77.51 87.61
CA ARG A 48 101.73 78.14 87.37
C ARG A 48 100.80 77.29 86.50
N GLU A 49 101.33 76.31 85.78
CA GLU A 49 100.57 75.34 84.97
C GLU A 49 99.44 74.62 85.74
N PRO A 50 99.63 74.12 86.99
CA PRO A 50 98.60 73.36 87.69
C PRO A 50 97.36 74.21 88.02
N THR A 51 97.57 75.50 88.29
CA THR A 51 96.48 76.45 88.55
C THR A 51 95.72 76.82 87.27
N ASN A 52 96.37 76.85 86.11
CA ASN A 52 95.71 77.10 84.83
C ASN A 52 94.89 75.89 84.36
N LEU A 53 95.45 74.68 84.47
CA LEU A 53 94.75 73.43 84.14
C LEU A 53 93.50 73.20 85.00
N SER A 54 93.57 73.50 86.30
CA SER A 54 92.39 73.34 87.18
C SER A 54 91.28 74.35 86.84
N SER A 55 91.66 75.57 86.43
CA SER A 55 90.74 76.59 85.93
C SER A 55 90.06 76.17 84.61
N GLU A 56 90.82 75.63 83.67
CA GLU A 56 90.31 75.22 82.35
C GLU A 56 89.44 73.95 82.44
N ALA A 57 89.83 72.97 83.27
CA ALA A 57 89.01 71.78 83.54
C ALA A 57 87.69 72.15 84.24
N ALA A 58 87.70 73.11 85.17
CA ALA A 58 86.48 73.61 85.78
C ALA A 58 85.57 74.33 84.77
N GLN A 59 86.13 75.07 83.81
CA GLN A 59 85.37 75.67 82.71
C GLN A 59 84.75 74.61 81.78
N LEU A 60 85.52 73.62 81.33
CA LEU A 60 85.01 72.55 80.47
C LEU A 60 83.97 71.69 81.17
N SER A 61 84.15 71.39 82.45
CA SER A 61 83.14 70.66 83.24
C SER A 61 81.86 71.47 83.37
N ASN A 62 81.94 72.79 83.59
CA ASN A 62 80.76 73.65 83.62
C ASN A 62 80.09 73.75 82.24
N SER A 63 80.85 73.78 81.14
CA SER A 63 80.32 73.75 79.78
C SER A 63 79.66 72.42 79.43
N LEU A 64 80.22 71.29 79.87
CA LEU A 64 79.68 69.96 79.62
C LEU A 64 78.45 69.69 80.49
N VAL A 65 78.46 70.10 81.76
CA VAL A 65 77.26 70.08 82.61
C VAL A 65 76.19 71.00 82.02
N GLY A 66 76.58 72.18 81.51
CA GLY A 66 75.69 73.08 80.78
C GLY A 66 75.07 72.44 79.54
N LEU A 67 75.87 71.75 78.72
CA LEU A 67 75.42 71.05 77.52
C LEU A 67 74.53 69.84 77.83
N CYS A 68 74.90 69.05 78.85
CA CYS A 68 74.08 67.93 79.32
C CYS A 68 72.76 68.41 79.93
N HIS A 69 72.71 69.58 80.57
CA HIS A 69 71.46 70.15 81.07
C HIS A 69 70.63 70.83 79.98
N SER A 70 71.25 71.49 79.01
CA SER A 70 70.55 72.20 77.93
C SER A 70 70.02 71.24 76.85
N GLU A 71 70.76 70.19 76.54
CA GLU A 71 70.47 69.26 75.43
C GLU A 71 70.06 67.84 75.89
N TYR A 72 69.70 67.66 77.17
CA TYR A 72 69.14 66.38 77.68
C TYR A 72 67.94 65.83 76.85
N PRO A 73 67.00 66.67 76.34
CA PRO A 73 65.90 66.17 75.51
C PRO A 73 66.37 65.49 74.22
N THR A 74 67.49 65.94 73.67
CA THR A 74 68.08 65.50 72.41
C THR A 74 68.71 64.11 72.57
N PHE A 75 69.31 63.82 73.73
CA PHE A 75 69.80 62.46 74.05
C PHE A 75 68.66 61.47 74.31
N LEU A 76 67.59 61.90 74.99
CA LEU A 76 66.41 61.07 75.24
C LEU A 76 65.69 60.70 73.93
N SER A 77 65.57 61.65 72.99
CA SER A 77 64.98 61.39 71.68
C SER A 77 65.85 60.47 70.81
N LEU A 78 67.18 60.58 70.91
CA LEU A 78 68.11 59.71 70.18
C LEU A 78 68.05 58.27 70.71
N HIS A 79 67.99 58.09 72.04
CA HIS A 79 67.80 56.77 72.63
C HIS A 79 66.42 56.18 72.32
N HIS A 80 65.36 56.99 72.38
CA HIS A 80 64.01 56.55 72.03
C HIS A 80 63.91 56.13 70.55
N THR A 81 64.45 56.92 69.63
CA THR A 81 64.45 56.59 68.20
C THR A 81 65.28 55.35 67.89
N SER A 82 66.44 55.16 68.54
CA SER A 82 67.26 53.95 68.37
C SER A 82 66.55 52.68 68.90
N SER A 83 65.84 52.79 70.02
CA SER A 83 65.09 51.66 70.60
C SER A 83 63.89 51.27 69.72
N VAL A 84 63.13 52.27 69.24
CA VAL A 84 62.02 52.07 68.30
C VAL A 84 62.51 51.48 66.97
N LEU A 85 63.65 51.92 66.45
CA LEU A 85 64.24 51.34 65.25
C LEU A 85 64.60 49.86 65.44
N SER A 86 65.18 49.49 66.58
CA SER A 86 65.53 48.10 66.87
C SER A 86 64.28 47.20 66.99
N SER A 87 63.23 47.68 67.64
CA SER A 87 61.98 46.90 67.80
C SER A 87 61.24 46.75 66.46
N THR A 88 61.17 47.81 65.66
CA THR A 88 60.56 47.75 64.32
C THR A 88 61.33 46.84 63.37
N LEU A 89 62.67 46.85 63.40
CA LEU A 89 63.48 45.95 62.58
C LEU A 89 63.28 44.48 63.00
N SER A 90 63.16 44.24 64.31
CA SER A 90 62.89 42.89 64.84
C SER A 90 61.51 42.39 64.41
N SER A 91 60.48 43.22 64.53
CA SER A 91 59.11 42.90 64.06
C SER A 91 59.05 42.70 62.54
N PHE A 92 59.81 43.49 61.76
CA PHE A 92 59.93 43.30 60.33
C PHE A 92 60.60 41.96 59.99
N SER A 93 61.67 41.59 60.72
CA SER A 93 62.35 40.31 60.52
C SER A 93 61.45 39.12 60.84
N GLU A 94 60.65 39.20 61.91
CA GLU A 94 59.66 38.15 62.24
C GLU A 94 58.54 38.06 61.20
N SER A 95 58.08 39.19 60.69
CA SER A 95 57.08 39.21 59.61
C SER A 95 57.64 38.62 58.31
N LEU A 96 58.91 38.92 58.00
CA LEU A 96 59.60 38.41 56.83
C LEU A 96 59.83 36.89 56.94
N SER A 97 60.22 36.38 58.11
CA SER A 97 60.42 34.94 58.33
C SER A 97 59.11 34.17 58.25
N SER A 98 58.02 34.73 58.80
CA SER A 98 56.67 34.17 58.65
C SER A 98 56.23 34.10 57.19
N LEU A 99 56.46 35.17 56.41
CA LEU A 99 56.16 35.20 54.98
C LEU A 99 56.98 34.15 54.20
N LEU A 100 58.27 34.03 54.50
CA LEU A 100 59.15 33.04 53.88
C LEU A 100 58.74 31.61 54.22
N GLY A 101 58.22 31.37 55.42
CA GLY A 101 57.67 30.07 55.83
C GLY A 101 56.33 29.73 55.18
N ALA A 102 55.46 30.72 54.93
CA ALA A 102 54.13 30.50 54.36
C ALA A 102 54.13 30.33 52.82
N LEU A 103 55.15 30.86 52.13
CA LEU A 103 55.25 30.81 50.66
C LEU A 103 55.28 29.38 50.08
N PRO A 104 56.08 28.44 50.62
CA PRO A 104 56.11 27.05 50.14
C PRO A 104 54.78 26.32 50.31
N ASP A 105 54.08 26.58 51.43
CA ASP A 105 52.77 25.99 51.70
C ASP A 105 51.71 26.52 50.71
N LEU A 106 51.75 27.83 50.42
CA LEU A 106 50.90 28.44 49.41
C LEU A 106 51.20 27.89 48.01
N GLU A 107 52.47 27.73 47.65
CA GLU A 107 52.87 27.17 46.36
C GLU A 107 52.42 25.70 46.22
N SER A 108 52.62 24.89 47.27
CA SER A 108 52.18 23.49 47.30
C SER A 108 50.66 23.38 47.12
N LYS A 109 49.88 24.17 47.88
CA LYS A 109 48.43 24.20 47.78
C LYS A 109 47.92 24.74 46.44
N ALA A 110 48.62 25.71 45.84
CA ALA A 110 48.29 26.20 44.51
C ALA A 110 48.54 25.13 43.42
N ARG A 111 49.61 24.35 43.54
CA ARG A 111 49.89 23.22 42.63
C ARG A 111 48.87 22.09 42.79
N GLU A 112 48.54 21.73 44.02
CA GLU A 112 47.49 20.74 44.33
C GLU A 112 46.12 21.19 43.78
N PHE A 113 45.74 22.45 44.02
CA PHE A 113 44.52 23.04 43.50
C PHE A 113 44.50 23.01 41.96
N THR A 114 45.61 23.35 41.30
CA THR A 114 45.70 23.31 39.83
C THR A 114 45.55 21.90 39.30
N ALA A 115 46.13 20.89 39.95
CA ALA A 115 46.02 19.50 39.55
C ALA A 115 44.58 18.99 39.66
N VAL A 116 43.90 19.23 40.79
CA VAL A 116 42.50 18.81 41.00
C VAL A 116 41.54 19.58 40.08
N THR A 117 41.76 20.88 39.91
CA THR A 117 40.87 21.73 39.12
C THR A 117 40.96 21.40 37.63
N LYS A 118 42.07 20.83 37.14
CA LYS A 118 42.24 20.48 35.73
C LYS A 118 41.19 19.49 35.23
N ASP A 119 40.90 18.44 36.00
CA ASP A 119 39.92 17.43 35.63
C ASP A 119 38.50 18.00 35.71
N ILE A 120 38.20 18.77 36.76
CA ILE A 120 36.93 19.49 36.92
C ILE A 120 36.72 20.47 35.77
N GLN A 121 37.77 21.17 35.35
CA GLN A 121 37.72 22.12 34.25
C GLN A 121 37.49 21.41 32.92
N ALA A 122 38.10 20.23 32.70
CA ALA A 122 37.83 19.41 31.53
C ALA A 122 36.38 18.90 31.49
N GLU A 123 35.83 18.44 32.62
CA GLU A 123 34.42 18.06 32.71
C GLU A 123 33.49 19.25 32.50
N ARG A 124 33.80 20.41 33.09
CA ARG A 124 33.02 21.64 32.91
C ARG A 124 33.07 22.15 31.48
N GLN A 125 34.21 22.03 30.79
CA GLN A 125 34.34 22.34 29.37
C GLN A 125 33.47 21.40 28.52
N LYS A 126 33.46 20.10 28.80
CA LYS A 126 32.57 19.14 28.13
C LYS A 126 31.09 19.47 28.37
N ALA A 127 30.72 19.77 29.62
CA ALA A 127 29.35 20.13 29.98
C ALA A 127 28.89 21.44 29.32
N ASN A 128 29.75 22.46 29.31
CA ASN A 128 29.46 23.72 28.61
C ASN A 128 29.29 23.51 27.11
N LEU A 129 30.15 22.70 26.47
CA LEU A 129 30.03 22.38 25.05
C LEU A 129 28.71 21.64 24.76
N LEU A 130 28.28 20.74 25.65
CA LEU A 130 27.01 20.02 25.52
C LEU A 130 25.82 20.96 25.66
N ILE A 131 25.87 21.91 26.62
CA ILE A 131 24.83 22.94 26.79
C ILE A 131 24.77 23.87 25.56
N GLU A 132 25.92 24.30 25.04
CA GLU A 132 26.00 25.19 23.87
C GLU A 132 25.46 24.54 22.59
N GLN A 133 25.59 23.21 22.45
CA GLN A 133 25.10 22.46 21.29
C GLN A 133 23.84 21.63 21.58
N HIS A 134 23.20 21.83 22.73
CA HIS A 134 22.07 21.02 23.17
C HIS A 134 20.91 21.06 22.17
N ASP A 135 20.53 22.25 21.71
CA ASP A 135 19.41 22.43 20.78
C ASP A 135 19.62 21.63 19.49
N LYS A 136 20.85 21.63 18.94
CA LYS A 136 21.18 20.87 17.73
C LYS A 136 21.15 19.36 17.95
N LEU A 137 21.49 18.90 19.16
CA LEU A 137 21.38 17.48 19.51
C LEU A 137 19.92 17.05 19.61
N VAL A 138 19.07 17.92 20.18
CA VAL A 138 17.62 17.69 20.21
C VAL A 138 17.05 17.64 18.80
N ASP A 139 17.40 18.59 17.92
CA ASP A 139 16.96 18.59 16.52
C ASP A 139 17.30 17.27 15.81
N ILE A 140 18.49 16.71 16.05
CA ILE A 140 18.92 15.43 15.48
C ILE A 140 18.10 14.26 16.04
N LEU A 141 17.81 14.27 17.34
CA LEU A 141 17.00 13.25 18.01
C LEU A 141 15.51 13.32 17.63
N GLU A 142 15.02 14.49 17.20
CA GLU A 142 13.63 14.69 16.76
C GLU A 142 13.38 14.25 15.31
N ILE A 143 14.42 14.03 14.50
CA ILE A 143 14.29 13.65 13.07
C ILE A 143 13.32 12.47 12.87
N PRO A 144 13.42 11.33 13.60
CA PRO A 144 12.50 10.21 13.39
C PRO A 144 11.03 10.59 13.63
N GLN A 145 10.75 11.33 14.71
CA GLN A 145 9.40 11.78 15.05
C GLN A 145 8.83 12.75 14.01
N LEU A 146 9.70 13.60 13.45
CA LEU A 146 9.32 14.54 12.41
C LEU A 146 9.01 13.82 11.10
N ILE A 147 9.79 12.79 10.74
CA ILE A 147 9.49 11.92 9.59
C ILE A 147 8.15 11.22 9.78
N ASP A 148 7.89 10.61 10.95
CA ASP A 148 6.59 9.98 11.23
C ASP A 148 5.42 10.96 11.06
N THR A 149 5.60 12.20 11.49
CA THR A 149 4.60 13.26 11.33
C THR A 149 4.42 13.67 9.87
N CYS A 150 5.51 13.82 9.10
CA CYS A 150 5.46 14.10 7.68
C CYS A 150 4.77 13.00 6.89
N VAL A 151 5.10 11.74 7.17
CA VAL A 151 4.52 10.55 6.53
C VAL A 151 3.01 10.48 6.80
N ARG A 152 2.57 10.63 8.06
CA ARG A 152 1.14 10.65 8.43
C ARG A 152 0.35 11.77 7.76
N ASN A 153 0.98 12.91 7.49
CA ASN A 153 0.35 14.06 6.84
C ASN A 153 0.46 14.05 5.31
N GLY A 154 1.15 13.08 4.70
CA GLY A 154 1.36 12.99 3.26
C GLY A 154 2.42 13.95 2.69
N TYR A 155 3.25 14.54 3.55
CA TYR A 155 4.43 15.36 3.20
C TYR A 155 5.63 14.45 2.87
N TYR A 156 5.48 13.68 1.79
CA TYR A 156 6.42 12.64 1.40
C TYR A 156 7.78 13.17 0.93
N GLN A 157 7.83 14.36 0.34
CA GLN A 157 9.10 14.92 -0.14
C GLN A 157 9.99 15.32 1.03
N GLU A 158 9.40 15.98 2.03
CA GLU A 158 10.06 16.41 3.25
C GLU A 158 10.58 15.20 4.06
N ALA A 159 9.78 14.14 4.16
CA ALA A 159 10.20 12.88 4.79
C ALA A 159 11.44 12.27 4.09
N MET A 160 11.49 12.29 2.75
CA MET A 160 12.64 11.79 1.99
C MET A 160 13.88 12.65 2.21
N ASP A 161 13.75 13.99 2.20
CA ASP A 161 14.86 14.91 2.40
C ASP A 161 15.49 14.73 3.81
N LEU A 162 14.65 14.53 4.84
CA LEU A 162 15.09 14.21 6.20
C LEU A 162 15.78 12.85 6.28
N SER A 163 15.27 11.84 5.57
CA SER A 163 15.89 10.52 5.53
C SER A 163 17.30 10.56 4.89
N ALA A 164 17.47 11.36 3.83
CA ALA A 164 18.77 11.57 3.19
C ALA A 164 19.74 12.29 4.13
N HIS A 165 19.25 13.26 4.92
CA HIS A 165 20.06 13.93 5.95
C HIS A 165 20.49 12.96 7.06
N ALA A 166 19.58 12.13 7.58
CA ALA A 166 19.89 11.12 8.60
C ALA A 166 20.94 10.10 8.10
N ARG A 167 20.79 9.62 6.87
CA ARG A 167 21.77 8.73 6.22
C ARG A 167 23.14 9.41 6.05
N SER A 168 23.17 10.67 5.61
CA SER A 168 24.40 11.45 5.51
C SER A 168 25.07 11.65 6.87
N LEU A 169 24.30 11.79 7.95
CA LEU A 169 24.83 11.85 9.31
C LEU A 169 25.45 10.51 9.74
N ALA A 170 24.78 9.39 9.47
CA ALA A 170 25.29 8.05 9.79
C ALA A 170 26.58 7.70 9.05
N VAL A 171 26.69 8.07 7.77
CA VAL A 171 27.92 7.90 6.98
C VAL A 171 29.06 8.76 7.51
N ARG A 172 28.78 9.99 7.95
CA ARG A 172 29.81 10.90 8.49
C ARG A 172 30.29 10.50 9.89
N PHE A 173 29.43 9.89 10.70
CA PHE A 173 29.72 9.54 12.09
C PHE A 173 29.39 8.06 12.40
N PRO A 174 30.12 7.10 11.80
CA PRO A 174 29.81 5.67 11.93
C PRO A 174 30.09 5.09 13.32
N ASP A 175 30.98 5.72 14.09
CA ASP A 175 31.40 5.27 15.42
C ASP A 175 30.39 5.60 16.53
N ILE A 176 29.37 6.42 16.24
CA ILE A 176 28.39 6.88 17.23
C ILE A 176 27.13 6.01 17.17
N ASP A 177 26.92 5.18 18.19
CA ASP A 177 25.77 4.26 18.24
C ASP A 177 24.41 4.96 18.22
N VAL A 178 24.30 6.16 18.80
CA VAL A 178 23.06 6.96 18.77
C VAL A 178 22.67 7.33 17.34
N VAL A 179 23.63 7.73 16.51
CA VAL A 179 23.36 8.10 15.11
C VAL A 179 22.94 6.86 14.30
N ARG A 180 23.55 5.70 14.57
CA ARG A 180 23.15 4.42 13.98
C ARG A 180 21.72 4.02 14.41
N GLY A 181 21.36 4.29 15.66
CA GLY A 181 20.00 4.09 16.16
C GLY A 181 18.98 4.97 15.43
N ILE A 182 19.29 6.26 15.25
CA ILE A 182 18.46 7.21 14.49
C ILE A 182 18.27 6.73 13.05
N GLU A 183 19.34 6.30 12.36
CA GLU A 183 19.23 5.77 11.00
C GLU A 183 18.27 4.56 10.93
N ALA A 184 18.37 3.63 11.88
CA ALA A 184 17.49 2.47 11.95
C ALA A 184 16.01 2.85 12.18
N GLU A 185 15.74 3.83 13.04
CA GLU A 185 14.38 4.36 13.26
C GLU A 185 13.84 5.08 12.02
N VAL A 186 14.67 5.86 11.34
CA VAL A 186 14.32 6.53 10.08
C VAL A 186 14.01 5.51 8.98
N ASP A 187 14.81 4.46 8.84
CA ASP A 187 14.55 3.38 7.89
C ASP A 187 13.21 2.69 8.18
N GLN A 188 12.86 2.50 9.46
CA GLN A 188 11.57 1.95 9.85
C GLN A 188 10.41 2.90 9.47
N ALA A 189 10.54 4.21 9.71
CA ALA A 189 9.55 5.19 9.29
C ALA A 189 9.37 5.24 7.76
N MET A 190 10.47 5.13 7.00
CA MET A 190 10.42 5.04 5.54
C MET A 190 9.74 3.74 5.04
N ARG A 191 9.90 2.61 5.75
CA ARG A 191 9.13 1.38 5.44
C ARG A 191 7.64 1.54 5.67
N ILE A 192 7.23 2.32 6.69
CA ILE A 192 5.82 2.66 6.91
C ILE A 192 5.29 3.53 5.75
N MET A 193 6.07 4.51 5.31
CA MET A 193 5.74 5.33 4.13
C MET A 193 5.58 4.47 2.87
N LEU A 194 6.47 3.51 2.63
CA LEU A 194 6.35 2.55 1.53
C LEU A 194 5.01 1.82 1.57
N ALA A 195 4.65 1.28 2.74
CA ALA A 195 3.38 0.57 2.91
C ALA A 195 2.16 1.47 2.65
N GLN A 196 2.19 2.73 3.10
CA GLN A 196 1.13 3.72 2.86
C GLN A 196 0.98 4.08 1.38
N LEU A 197 2.09 4.27 0.66
CA LEU A 197 2.06 4.53 -0.77
C LEU A 197 1.52 3.34 -1.55
N LEU A 198 1.90 2.11 -1.17
CA LEU A 198 1.35 0.89 -1.78
C LEU A 198 -0.14 0.70 -1.47
N SER A 199 -0.61 1.07 -0.27
CA SER A 199 -2.05 1.04 0.03
C SER A 199 -2.82 2.09 -0.77
N LEU A 200 -2.25 3.27 -1.00
CA LEU A 200 -2.85 4.31 -1.84
C LEU A 200 -3.11 3.82 -3.28
N LEU A 201 -2.22 2.97 -3.82
CA LEU A 201 -2.41 2.37 -5.16
C LEU A 201 -3.64 1.43 -5.23
N ARG A 202 -4.11 0.91 -4.10
CA ARG A 202 -5.30 0.05 -4.01
C ARG A 202 -6.60 0.84 -3.91
N GLU A 203 -6.53 2.12 -3.59
CA GLU A 203 -7.71 2.98 -3.44
C GLU A 203 -8.20 3.51 -4.81
N PRO A 204 -9.50 3.90 -4.95
CA PRO A 204 -10.05 4.46 -6.17
C PRO A 204 -9.63 5.92 -6.38
N VAL A 205 -8.32 6.13 -6.59
CA VAL A 205 -7.72 7.45 -6.78
C VAL A 205 -7.50 7.76 -8.27
N LYS A 206 -7.53 9.04 -8.62
CA LYS A 206 -7.30 9.52 -9.99
C LYS A 206 -5.83 9.42 -10.41
N LEU A 207 -5.60 9.36 -11.72
CA LEU A 207 -4.26 9.28 -12.35
C LEU A 207 -3.21 10.25 -11.76
N PRO A 208 -3.47 11.54 -11.47
CA PRO A 208 -2.45 12.43 -10.92
C PRO A 208 -1.89 11.99 -9.57
N ALA A 209 -2.74 11.43 -8.70
CA ALA A 209 -2.31 10.93 -7.40
C ALA A 209 -1.55 9.60 -7.52
N LEU A 210 -1.99 8.71 -8.41
CA LEU A 210 -1.27 7.47 -8.74
C LEU A 210 0.11 7.78 -9.33
N PHE A 211 0.20 8.77 -10.21
CA PHE A 211 1.45 9.26 -10.79
C PHE A 211 2.37 9.85 -9.70
N LYS A 212 1.82 10.64 -8.78
CA LYS A 212 2.59 11.19 -7.65
C LYS A 212 3.13 10.08 -6.74
N ALA A 213 2.28 9.11 -6.37
CA ALA A 213 2.65 7.99 -5.51
C ALA A 213 3.70 7.07 -6.15
N THR A 214 3.50 6.69 -7.42
CA THR A 214 4.49 5.88 -8.17
C THR A 214 5.82 6.62 -8.35
N ASN A 215 5.81 7.94 -8.53
CA ASN A 215 7.05 8.72 -8.56
C ASN A 215 7.78 8.72 -7.21
N PHE A 216 7.07 8.82 -6.09
CA PHE A 216 7.72 8.70 -4.78
C PHE A 216 8.27 7.30 -4.55
N LEU A 217 7.51 6.25 -4.89
CA LEU A 217 7.99 4.86 -4.84
C LEU A 217 9.27 4.66 -5.68
N ARG A 218 9.33 5.25 -6.87
CA ARG A 218 10.52 5.22 -7.73
C ARG A 218 11.71 5.94 -7.09
N LYS A 219 11.48 7.12 -6.49
CA LYS A 219 12.52 7.88 -5.77
C LYS A 219 13.04 7.18 -4.52
N MET A 220 12.27 6.25 -3.94
CA MET A 220 12.71 5.49 -2.76
C MET A 220 13.75 4.43 -3.13
N GLU A 221 13.86 4.05 -4.41
CA GLU A 221 14.84 3.08 -4.93
C GLU A 221 14.79 1.71 -4.21
N VAL A 222 13.61 1.33 -3.69
CA VAL A 222 13.38 0.03 -3.02
C VAL A 222 12.89 -1.05 -3.99
N LEU A 223 12.18 -0.65 -5.05
CA LEU A 223 11.59 -1.53 -6.05
C LEU A 223 12.14 -1.16 -7.42
N ASP A 224 12.55 -2.16 -8.18
CA ASP A 224 12.93 -1.96 -9.58
C ASP A 224 11.70 -1.61 -10.42
N GLU A 225 11.90 -1.01 -11.61
CA GLU A 225 10.80 -0.61 -12.49
C GLU A 225 9.81 -1.75 -12.83
N PRO A 226 10.24 -2.99 -13.19
CA PRO A 226 9.30 -4.10 -13.40
C PRO A 226 8.61 -4.54 -12.10
N GLU A 227 9.28 -4.51 -10.95
CA GLU A 227 8.67 -4.86 -9.66
C GLU A 227 7.61 -3.84 -9.25
N LEU A 228 7.90 -2.55 -9.45
CA LEU A 228 6.96 -1.45 -9.24
C LEU A 228 5.75 -1.57 -10.17
N ALA A 229 5.97 -1.96 -11.43
CA ALA A 229 4.90 -2.22 -12.39
C ALA A 229 3.99 -3.38 -11.96
N VAL A 230 4.56 -4.48 -11.43
CA VAL A 230 3.79 -5.58 -10.85
C VAL A 230 3.03 -5.13 -9.60
N ALA A 231 3.69 -4.40 -8.69
CA ALA A 231 3.04 -3.87 -7.49
C ALA A 231 1.87 -2.93 -7.83
N PHE A 232 2.01 -2.13 -8.89
CA PHE A 232 0.96 -1.29 -9.42
C PHE A 232 -0.21 -2.12 -9.98
N LEU A 233 0.06 -3.04 -10.92
CA LEU A 233 -0.99 -3.86 -11.54
C LEU A 233 -1.73 -4.73 -10.52
N THR A 234 -1.02 -5.33 -9.57
CA THR A 234 -1.63 -6.14 -8.50
C THR A 234 -2.49 -5.28 -7.56
N SER A 235 -2.02 -4.08 -7.20
CA SER A 235 -2.81 -3.14 -6.37
C SER A 235 -4.07 -2.66 -7.09
N ARG A 236 -3.96 -2.34 -8.39
CA ARG A 236 -5.10 -1.98 -9.23
C ARG A 236 -6.07 -3.15 -9.45
N LEU A 237 -5.57 -4.38 -9.55
CA LEU A 237 -6.38 -5.58 -9.64
C LEU A 237 -7.21 -5.79 -8.37
N VAL A 238 -6.63 -5.56 -7.18
CA VAL A 238 -7.38 -5.62 -5.91
C VAL A 238 -8.52 -4.61 -5.89
N ASN A 239 -8.26 -3.37 -6.32
CA ASN A 239 -9.30 -2.35 -6.45
C ASN A 239 -10.42 -2.81 -7.39
N LEU A 240 -10.05 -3.20 -8.61
CA LEU A 240 -11.00 -3.61 -9.64
C LEU A 240 -11.83 -4.82 -9.22
N ASN A 241 -11.23 -5.81 -8.57
CA ASN A 241 -11.96 -6.96 -8.06
C ASN A 241 -12.93 -6.58 -6.94
N SER A 242 -12.60 -5.58 -6.11
CA SER A 242 -13.52 -5.09 -5.08
C SER A 242 -14.74 -4.39 -5.69
N THR A 243 -14.55 -3.62 -6.76
CA THR A 243 -15.66 -2.93 -7.45
C THR A 243 -16.53 -3.91 -8.22
N LEU A 244 -15.92 -4.86 -8.95
CA LEU A 244 -16.64 -5.90 -9.68
C LEU A 244 -17.37 -6.87 -8.73
N GLY A 245 -16.74 -7.27 -7.62
CA GLY A 245 -17.35 -8.12 -6.60
C GLY A 245 -18.56 -7.46 -5.92
N GLY A 246 -18.57 -6.14 -5.76
CA GLY A 246 -19.75 -5.40 -5.29
C GLY A 246 -20.97 -5.58 -6.20
N ILE A 247 -20.76 -5.52 -7.52
CA ILE A 247 -21.82 -5.68 -8.53
C ILE A 247 -22.31 -7.12 -8.60
N GLU A 248 -21.41 -8.10 -8.46
CA GLU A 248 -21.76 -9.52 -8.42
C GLU A 248 -22.62 -9.90 -7.21
N ASN A 249 -22.49 -9.17 -6.09
CA ASN A 249 -23.30 -9.38 -4.89
C ASN A 249 -24.68 -8.72 -5.00
N GLU A 250 -24.79 -7.59 -5.71
CA GLU A 250 -26.05 -6.91 -6.03
C GLU A 250 -26.81 -7.59 -7.19
N ARG A 251 -26.86 -8.93 -7.23
CA ARG A 251 -27.51 -9.67 -8.32
C ARG A 251 -28.93 -9.17 -8.53
N SER A 252 -29.17 -8.52 -9.67
CA SER A 252 -30.50 -8.14 -10.07
C SER A 252 -31.34 -9.39 -10.35
N VAL A 253 -32.66 -9.29 -10.14
CA VAL A 253 -33.64 -10.32 -10.53
C VAL A 253 -33.56 -10.65 -12.03
N ASP A 254 -33.06 -9.72 -12.84
CA ASP A 254 -32.87 -9.83 -14.28
C ASP A 254 -31.40 -10.18 -14.63
N PRO A 255 -31.11 -11.40 -15.14
CA PRO A 255 -29.76 -11.84 -15.50
C PRO A 255 -29.11 -10.98 -16.59
N ALA A 256 -29.87 -10.52 -17.59
CA ALA A 256 -29.33 -9.74 -18.70
C ALA A 256 -28.81 -8.38 -18.23
N ARG A 257 -29.54 -7.75 -17.30
CA ARG A 257 -29.15 -6.48 -16.70
C ARG A 257 -27.91 -6.61 -15.82
N SER A 258 -27.79 -7.71 -15.07
CA SER A 258 -26.61 -7.99 -14.25
C SER A 258 -25.36 -8.12 -15.14
N VAL A 259 -25.44 -8.93 -16.19
CA VAL A 259 -24.33 -9.09 -17.16
C VAL A 259 -23.98 -7.76 -17.81
N ARG A 260 -24.97 -6.97 -18.22
CA ARG A 260 -24.72 -5.66 -18.84
C ARG A 260 -23.96 -4.70 -17.90
N ARG A 261 -24.42 -4.57 -16.65
CA ARG A 261 -23.77 -3.73 -15.64
C ARG A 261 -22.34 -4.18 -15.35
N TYR A 262 -22.14 -5.50 -15.23
CA TYR A 262 -20.80 -6.05 -15.03
C TYR A 262 -19.87 -5.72 -16.21
N VAL A 263 -20.34 -5.93 -17.45
CA VAL A 263 -19.57 -5.62 -18.67
C VAL A 263 -19.21 -4.14 -18.74
N ASP A 264 -20.11 -3.24 -18.37
CA ASP A 264 -19.84 -1.80 -18.33
C ASP A 264 -18.75 -1.44 -17.30
N ALA A 265 -18.88 -1.94 -16.07
CA ALA A 265 -17.90 -1.70 -15.00
C ALA A 265 -16.54 -2.34 -15.31
N TRP A 266 -16.54 -3.56 -15.88
CA TRP A 266 -15.33 -4.23 -16.34
C TRP A 266 -14.66 -3.44 -17.45
N ARG A 267 -15.43 -2.96 -18.45
CA ARG A 267 -14.89 -2.16 -19.56
C ARG A 267 -14.23 -0.88 -19.03
N GLU A 268 -14.93 -0.13 -18.20
CA GLU A 268 -14.41 1.12 -17.65
C GLU A 268 -13.17 0.89 -16.78
N GLY A 269 -13.25 -0.04 -15.83
CA GLY A 269 -12.17 -0.30 -14.89
C GLY A 269 -10.91 -0.88 -15.53
N VAL A 270 -11.05 -1.83 -16.48
CA VAL A 270 -9.89 -2.37 -17.21
C VAL A 270 -9.28 -1.29 -18.12
N TYR A 271 -10.09 -0.49 -18.81
CA TYR A 271 -9.60 0.58 -19.66
C TYR A 271 -8.85 1.66 -18.86
N ASP A 272 -9.34 2.01 -17.68
CA ASP A 272 -8.69 2.95 -16.77
C ASP A 272 -7.31 2.42 -16.32
N VAL A 273 -7.22 1.15 -15.88
CA VAL A 273 -5.93 0.55 -15.49
C VAL A 273 -4.95 0.47 -16.65
N VAL A 274 -5.41 0.08 -17.84
CA VAL A 274 -4.57 0.01 -19.04
C VAL A 274 -4.06 1.40 -19.41
N THR A 275 -4.90 2.43 -19.37
CA THR A 275 -4.51 3.82 -19.64
C THR A 275 -3.52 4.32 -18.60
N GLN A 276 -3.81 4.12 -17.30
CA GLN A 276 -2.92 4.50 -16.21
C GLN A 276 -1.55 3.84 -16.32
N TYR A 277 -1.53 2.53 -16.57
CA TYR A 277 -0.28 1.77 -16.74
C TYR A 277 0.53 2.29 -17.93
N THR A 278 -0.13 2.50 -19.06
CA THR A 278 0.51 3.02 -20.28
C THR A 278 1.16 4.39 -20.02
N THR A 279 0.44 5.31 -19.38
CA THR A 279 0.96 6.65 -19.07
C THR A 279 2.06 6.67 -18.01
N ILE A 280 1.99 5.79 -16.99
CA ILE A 280 2.96 5.79 -15.89
C ILE A 280 4.27 5.07 -16.28
N PHE A 281 4.17 3.95 -17.02
CA PHE A 281 5.29 3.05 -17.27
C PHE A 281 5.72 2.99 -18.75
N LEU A 282 4.78 2.93 -19.71
CA LEU A 282 5.14 2.73 -21.13
C LEU A 282 5.57 4.03 -21.82
N ASP A 283 4.80 5.12 -21.67
CA ASP A 283 5.07 6.40 -22.35
C ASP A 283 6.40 7.06 -21.94
N ARG A 284 7.02 6.61 -20.84
CA ARG A 284 8.25 7.16 -20.27
C ARG A 284 9.49 6.33 -20.58
N THR A 285 9.33 5.11 -21.08
CA THR A 285 10.43 4.15 -21.24
C THR A 285 11.05 4.28 -22.63
N ASN A 286 12.34 4.62 -22.68
CA ASN A 286 13.10 4.72 -23.94
C ASN A 286 13.93 3.46 -24.24
N GLU A 287 13.99 2.51 -23.30
CA GLU A 287 14.76 1.27 -23.42
C GLU A 287 13.89 0.14 -23.95
N HIS A 288 14.22 -0.38 -25.14
CA HIS A 288 13.39 -1.38 -25.81
C HIS A 288 13.23 -2.70 -25.06
N GLU A 289 14.26 -3.16 -24.33
CA GLU A 289 14.20 -4.41 -23.56
C GLU A 289 13.24 -4.27 -22.37
N LEU A 290 13.40 -3.22 -21.57
CA LEU A 290 12.50 -2.91 -20.45
C LEU A 290 11.06 -2.68 -20.91
N GLU A 291 10.88 -1.99 -22.05
CA GLU A 291 9.56 -1.74 -22.62
C GLU A 291 8.85 -3.05 -23.04
N ALA A 292 9.60 -4.06 -23.51
CA ALA A 292 9.05 -5.37 -23.84
C ALA A 292 8.54 -6.11 -22.59
N ASP A 293 9.32 -6.09 -21.50
CA ASP A 293 8.95 -6.71 -20.22
C ASP A 293 7.70 -6.05 -19.62
N LEU A 294 7.64 -4.70 -19.61
CA LEU A 294 6.47 -3.95 -19.15
C LEU A 294 5.22 -4.25 -19.98
N ARG A 295 5.35 -4.37 -21.31
CA ARG A 295 4.22 -4.77 -22.17
C ARG A 295 3.78 -6.20 -21.89
N ALA A 296 4.68 -7.13 -21.60
CA ALA A 296 4.34 -8.51 -21.24
C ALA A 296 3.53 -8.56 -19.93
N LEU A 297 3.85 -7.72 -18.95
CA LEU A 297 3.07 -7.57 -17.71
C LEU A 297 1.66 -7.07 -17.99
N LEU A 298 1.52 -6.03 -18.82
CA LEU A 298 0.21 -5.50 -19.23
C LEU A 298 -0.62 -6.55 -19.99
N ALA A 299 0.00 -7.30 -20.89
CA ALA A 299 -0.65 -8.38 -21.63
C ALA A 299 -1.14 -9.50 -20.69
N THR A 300 -0.34 -9.84 -19.67
CA THR A 300 -0.71 -10.84 -18.65
C THR A 300 -1.91 -10.36 -17.82
N PHE A 301 -1.92 -9.09 -17.41
CA PHE A 301 -3.07 -8.48 -16.74
C PHE A 301 -4.32 -8.51 -17.63
N ALA A 302 -4.21 -8.08 -18.89
CA ALA A 302 -5.32 -8.07 -19.83
C ALA A 302 -5.88 -9.48 -20.08
N HIS A 303 -5.02 -10.48 -20.20
CA HIS A 303 -5.41 -11.88 -20.32
C HIS A 303 -6.16 -12.38 -19.08
N HIS A 304 -5.65 -12.07 -17.88
CA HIS A 304 -6.33 -12.42 -16.63
C HIS A 304 -7.75 -11.80 -16.56
N MET A 305 -7.87 -10.52 -16.89
CA MET A 305 -9.17 -9.83 -16.90
C MET A 305 -10.14 -10.40 -17.93
N LEU A 306 -9.66 -10.78 -19.11
CA LEU A 306 -10.47 -11.41 -20.15
C LEU A 306 -10.91 -12.82 -19.72
N SER A 307 -10.05 -13.59 -19.06
CA SER A 307 -10.39 -14.90 -18.52
C SER A 307 -11.51 -14.81 -17.48
N SER A 308 -11.43 -13.82 -16.58
CA SER A 308 -12.48 -13.55 -15.59
C SER A 308 -13.81 -13.16 -16.25
N LEU A 309 -13.78 -12.28 -17.26
CA LEU A 309 -14.98 -11.92 -18.03
C LEU A 309 -15.58 -13.15 -18.72
N ARG A 310 -14.76 -13.97 -19.37
CA ARG A 310 -15.20 -15.21 -20.05
C ARG A 310 -15.89 -16.15 -19.06
N SER A 311 -15.31 -16.37 -17.89
CA SER A 311 -15.89 -17.23 -16.84
C SER A 311 -17.25 -16.74 -16.36
N LEU A 312 -17.40 -15.41 -16.19
CA LEU A 312 -18.67 -14.81 -15.82
C LEU A 312 -19.71 -14.98 -16.93
N LEU A 313 -19.33 -14.68 -18.18
CA LEU A 313 -20.22 -14.81 -19.34
C LEU A 313 -20.67 -16.26 -19.57
N SER A 314 -19.77 -17.24 -19.48
CA SER A 314 -20.12 -18.66 -19.66
C SER A 314 -21.14 -19.15 -18.62
N THR A 315 -21.11 -18.57 -17.43
CA THR A 315 -22.00 -18.96 -16.33
C THR A 315 -23.36 -18.26 -16.43
N ASN A 316 -23.39 -16.99 -16.84
CA ASN A 316 -24.59 -16.15 -16.77
C ASN A 316 -25.35 -16.02 -18.09
N LEU A 317 -24.69 -16.13 -19.26
CA LEU A 317 -25.38 -16.02 -20.56
C LEU A 317 -26.48 -17.09 -20.77
N PRO A 318 -26.29 -18.38 -20.39
CA PRO A 318 -27.35 -19.39 -20.56
C PRO A 318 -28.60 -19.18 -19.70
N LEU A 319 -28.50 -18.33 -18.67
CA LEU A 319 -29.60 -17.95 -17.78
C LEU A 319 -30.46 -16.81 -18.36
N VAL A 320 -30.04 -16.17 -19.44
CA VAL A 320 -30.81 -15.10 -20.08
C VAL A 320 -31.89 -15.73 -20.97
N ASP A 321 -33.14 -15.65 -20.52
CA ASP A 321 -34.29 -16.19 -21.26
C ASP A 321 -34.73 -15.32 -22.43
N ASP A 322 -34.50 -14.00 -22.37
CA ASP A 322 -34.93 -13.07 -23.42
C ASP A 322 -33.93 -13.05 -24.61
N PRO A 323 -34.34 -13.51 -25.81
CA PRO A 323 -33.48 -13.53 -26.99
C PRO A 323 -33.11 -12.12 -27.48
N THR A 324 -33.98 -11.13 -27.28
CA THR A 324 -33.69 -9.74 -27.66
C THR A 324 -32.59 -9.16 -26.78
N ALA A 325 -32.63 -9.46 -25.47
CA ALA A 325 -31.57 -9.12 -24.55
C ALA A 325 -30.24 -9.80 -24.92
N LEU A 326 -30.24 -11.09 -25.31
CA LEU A 326 -29.03 -11.78 -25.79
C LEU A 326 -28.42 -11.11 -27.03
N ALA A 327 -29.22 -10.79 -28.05
CA ALA A 327 -28.74 -10.08 -29.24
C ALA A 327 -28.17 -8.69 -28.89
N SER A 328 -28.81 -7.98 -27.96
CA SER A 328 -28.32 -6.69 -27.46
C SER A 328 -26.99 -6.81 -26.69
N LEU A 329 -26.82 -7.88 -25.90
CA LEU A 329 -25.61 -8.17 -25.14
C LEU A 329 -24.44 -8.52 -26.08
N LEU A 330 -24.69 -9.30 -27.14
CA LEU A 330 -23.68 -9.59 -28.15
C LEU A 330 -23.19 -8.30 -28.82
N THR A 331 -24.13 -7.42 -29.21
CA THR A 331 -23.80 -6.11 -29.79
C THR A 331 -22.97 -5.28 -28.81
N HIS A 332 -23.35 -5.27 -27.54
CA HIS A 332 -22.65 -4.53 -26.50
C HIS A 332 -21.23 -5.06 -26.25
N LEU A 333 -21.06 -6.38 -26.15
CA LEU A 333 -19.76 -7.03 -26.00
C LEU A 333 -18.87 -6.84 -27.23
N THR A 334 -19.46 -6.81 -28.43
CA THR A 334 -18.73 -6.53 -29.67
C THR A 334 -18.22 -5.09 -29.69
N TYR A 335 -19.03 -4.13 -29.24
CA TYR A 335 -18.60 -2.73 -29.08
C TYR A 335 -17.49 -2.62 -28.03
N CYS A 336 -17.65 -3.30 -26.89
CA CYS A 336 -16.61 -3.39 -25.85
C CYS A 336 -15.29 -3.93 -26.42
N ALA A 337 -15.31 -5.06 -27.12
CA ALA A 337 -14.12 -5.63 -27.75
C ALA A 337 -13.49 -4.70 -28.80
N THR A 338 -14.32 -3.99 -29.59
CA THR A 338 -13.83 -3.02 -30.57
C THR A 338 -13.13 -1.83 -29.90
N SER A 339 -13.61 -1.40 -28.72
CA SER A 339 -12.95 -0.34 -27.96
C SER A 339 -11.56 -0.76 -27.46
N PHE A 340 -11.40 -2.02 -27.05
CA PHE A 340 -10.12 -2.58 -26.59
C PHE A 340 -9.18 -2.98 -27.72
N ALA A 341 -9.68 -3.24 -28.93
CA ALA A 341 -8.84 -3.49 -30.10
C ALA A 341 -7.87 -2.34 -30.39
N ARG A 342 -8.23 -1.09 -30.04
CA ARG A 342 -7.36 0.09 -30.14
C ARG A 342 -6.14 0.02 -29.22
N VAL A 343 -6.23 -0.76 -28.15
CA VAL A 343 -5.17 -0.95 -27.15
C VAL A 343 -4.56 -2.36 -27.26
N GLY A 344 -4.78 -3.04 -28.40
CA GLY A 344 -4.18 -4.34 -28.70
C GLY A 344 -4.89 -5.55 -28.10
N LEU A 345 -6.09 -5.38 -27.51
CA LEU A 345 -6.87 -6.47 -26.92
C LEU A 345 -8.18 -6.67 -27.71
N ASP A 346 -8.14 -7.48 -28.77
CA ASP A 346 -9.35 -7.89 -29.51
C ASP A 346 -9.78 -9.30 -29.12
N PHE A 347 -10.97 -9.41 -28.50
CA PHE A 347 -11.53 -10.67 -28.02
C PHE A 347 -12.84 -11.05 -28.73
N ARG A 348 -13.17 -10.45 -29.88
CA ARG A 348 -14.40 -10.76 -30.63
C ARG A 348 -14.51 -12.23 -31.00
N SER A 349 -13.39 -12.90 -31.29
CA SER A 349 -13.35 -14.34 -31.61
C SER A 349 -13.72 -15.26 -30.45
N VAL A 350 -13.67 -14.76 -29.21
CA VAL A 350 -13.99 -15.53 -28.00
C VAL A 350 -15.49 -15.53 -27.71
N LEU A 351 -16.24 -14.57 -28.26
CA LEU A 351 -17.67 -14.40 -27.99
C LEU A 351 -18.57 -15.49 -28.60
N PRO A 352 -18.43 -15.89 -29.89
CA PRO A 352 -19.33 -16.84 -30.54
C PRO A 352 -19.60 -18.14 -29.75
N PRO A 353 -18.59 -18.89 -29.27
CA PRO A 353 -18.87 -20.14 -28.55
C PRO A 353 -19.65 -19.94 -27.24
N LEU A 354 -19.57 -18.75 -26.61
CA LEU A 354 -20.34 -18.45 -25.41
C LEU A 354 -21.83 -18.21 -25.73
N PHE A 355 -22.10 -17.53 -26.85
CA PHE A 355 -23.46 -17.29 -27.32
C PHE A 355 -24.08 -18.54 -27.93
N ASP A 356 -23.29 -19.40 -28.57
CA ASP A 356 -23.76 -20.69 -29.11
C ASP A 356 -24.41 -21.54 -28.02
N VAL A 357 -23.76 -21.63 -26.84
CA VAL A 357 -24.30 -22.35 -25.67
C VAL A 357 -25.59 -21.71 -25.17
N ALA A 358 -25.64 -20.38 -25.06
CA ALA A 358 -26.82 -19.68 -24.55
C ALA A 358 -28.03 -19.79 -25.50
N VAL A 359 -27.81 -19.64 -26.81
CA VAL A 359 -28.85 -19.79 -27.84
C VAL A 359 -29.38 -21.22 -27.86
N THR A 360 -28.49 -22.21 -27.78
CA THR A 360 -28.86 -23.63 -27.73
C THR A 360 -29.73 -23.92 -26.49
N ALA A 361 -29.30 -23.48 -25.31
CA ALA A 361 -30.05 -23.68 -24.07
C ALA A 361 -31.45 -23.03 -24.11
N ASN A 362 -31.57 -21.84 -24.69
CA ASN A 362 -32.85 -21.15 -24.84
C ASN A 362 -33.79 -21.88 -25.83
N PHE A 363 -33.25 -22.33 -26.97
CA PHE A 363 -33.98 -23.11 -27.95
C PHE A 363 -34.48 -24.43 -27.36
N GLU A 364 -33.60 -25.21 -26.72
CA GLU A 364 -33.93 -26.48 -26.08
C GLU A 364 -34.98 -26.31 -24.98
N ARG A 365 -34.89 -25.24 -24.18
CA ARG A 365 -35.88 -24.92 -23.15
C ARG A 365 -37.26 -24.61 -23.74
N THR A 366 -37.30 -23.79 -24.79
CA THR A 366 -38.57 -23.39 -25.43
C THR A 366 -39.23 -24.57 -26.16
N VAL A 367 -38.45 -25.33 -26.94
CA VAL A 367 -38.92 -26.54 -27.62
C VAL A 367 -39.28 -27.63 -26.62
N GLY A 368 -38.49 -27.82 -25.57
CA GLY A 368 -38.76 -28.75 -24.47
C GLY A 368 -40.05 -28.40 -23.73
N ALA A 369 -40.33 -27.12 -23.45
CA ALA A 369 -41.59 -26.69 -22.85
C ALA A 369 -42.80 -27.01 -23.74
N ALA A 370 -42.69 -26.79 -25.05
CA ALA A 370 -43.73 -27.16 -26.01
C ALA A 370 -43.95 -28.67 -26.07
N THR A 371 -42.86 -29.44 -26.07
CA THR A 371 -42.87 -30.93 -26.05
C THR A 371 -43.55 -31.44 -24.79
N ASN A 372 -43.16 -30.92 -23.62
CA ASN A 372 -43.73 -31.30 -22.33
C ASN A 372 -45.21 -30.93 -22.22
N ALA A 373 -45.64 -29.79 -22.75
CA ALA A 373 -47.04 -29.42 -22.78
C ALA A 373 -47.87 -30.41 -23.62
N PHE A 374 -47.33 -30.84 -24.76
CA PHE A 374 -47.98 -31.84 -25.62
C PHE A 374 -48.02 -33.22 -24.95
N THR A 375 -46.89 -33.72 -24.42
CA THR A 375 -46.85 -35.04 -23.76
C THR A 375 -47.73 -35.05 -22.50
N THR A 376 -47.79 -33.95 -21.75
CA THR A 376 -48.71 -33.82 -20.61
C THR A 376 -50.16 -33.91 -21.08
N ALA A 377 -50.54 -33.20 -22.14
CA ALA A 377 -51.89 -33.29 -22.70
C ALA A 377 -52.26 -34.71 -23.17
N VAL A 378 -51.33 -35.44 -23.78
CA VAL A 378 -51.49 -36.85 -24.16
C VAL A 378 -51.66 -37.73 -22.91
N SER A 379 -50.82 -37.54 -21.91
CA SER A 379 -50.86 -38.31 -20.66
C SER A 379 -52.12 -38.06 -19.83
N ASP A 380 -52.64 -36.82 -19.84
CA ASP A 380 -53.92 -36.48 -19.22
C ASP A 380 -55.07 -37.13 -19.96
N ALA A 381 -55.04 -37.12 -21.30
CA ALA A 381 -56.03 -37.83 -22.10
C ALA A 381 -56.03 -39.34 -21.81
N GLN A 382 -54.85 -39.95 -21.62
CA GLN A 382 -54.69 -41.33 -21.17
C GLN A 382 -55.27 -41.55 -19.77
N ARG A 383 -54.85 -40.73 -18.79
CA ARG A 383 -55.20 -40.89 -17.38
C ARG A 383 -56.69 -40.72 -17.10
N TYR A 384 -57.33 -39.77 -17.78
CA TYR A 384 -58.76 -39.47 -17.64
C TYR A 384 -59.62 -40.15 -18.69
N ASN A 385 -59.04 -41.00 -19.55
CA ASN A 385 -59.71 -41.74 -20.59
C ASN A 385 -60.64 -40.86 -21.47
N ARG A 386 -60.10 -39.72 -21.94
CA ARG A 386 -60.86 -38.76 -22.75
C ARG A 386 -61.06 -39.31 -24.16
N SER A 387 -62.29 -39.22 -24.68
CA SER A 387 -62.58 -39.55 -26.09
C SER A 387 -61.73 -38.69 -27.03
N THR A 388 -61.17 -39.32 -28.06
CA THR A 388 -60.27 -38.68 -29.04
C THR A 388 -60.94 -37.51 -29.74
N SER A 389 -62.24 -37.63 -30.04
CA SER A 389 -63.07 -36.60 -30.65
C SER A 389 -63.23 -35.32 -29.81
N VAL A 390 -63.00 -35.41 -28.49
CA VAL A 390 -63.20 -34.31 -27.53
C VAL A 390 -61.93 -33.48 -27.31
N TRP A 391 -60.75 -34.10 -27.35
CA TRP A 391 -59.49 -33.42 -27.01
C TRP A 391 -58.55 -33.22 -28.20
N LEU A 392 -58.58 -34.11 -29.20
CA LEU A 392 -57.62 -34.14 -30.30
C LEU A 392 -58.06 -33.31 -31.51
N VAL A 393 -59.38 -33.21 -31.74
CA VAL A 393 -60.00 -32.52 -32.89
C VAL A 393 -61.04 -31.52 -32.42
N THR A 394 -61.24 -30.44 -33.18
CA THR A 394 -62.30 -29.47 -32.90
C THR A 394 -63.70 -30.07 -33.14
N ALA A 395 -64.70 -29.65 -32.36
CA ALA A 395 -66.07 -30.18 -32.49
C ALA A 395 -66.65 -30.08 -33.91
N ALA A 396 -66.26 -29.05 -34.68
CA ALA A 396 -66.69 -28.85 -36.07
C ALA A 396 -66.05 -29.84 -37.07
N ALA A 397 -64.85 -30.35 -36.76
CA ALA A 397 -64.10 -31.28 -37.61
C ALA A 397 -64.21 -32.74 -37.15
N ALA A 398 -64.87 -33.02 -36.03
CA ALA A 398 -64.98 -34.36 -35.46
C ALA A 398 -65.78 -35.33 -36.35
N ALA A 399 -66.82 -34.86 -37.05
CA ALA A 399 -67.65 -35.67 -37.94
C ALA A 399 -66.91 -36.09 -39.23
N SER A 400 -65.99 -35.24 -39.71
CA SER A 400 -65.16 -35.49 -40.89
C SER A 400 -63.75 -34.94 -40.64
N PRO A 401 -62.86 -35.71 -39.99
CA PRO A 401 -61.52 -35.24 -39.68
C PRO A 401 -60.75 -34.96 -40.97
N PRO A 402 -60.12 -33.78 -41.12
CA PRO A 402 -59.33 -33.48 -42.31
C PRO A 402 -58.05 -34.32 -42.29
N GLU A 403 -57.84 -35.09 -43.37
CA GLU A 403 -56.73 -36.06 -43.49
C GLU A 403 -55.64 -35.60 -44.46
N ASP A 404 -55.99 -34.84 -45.50
CA ASP A 404 -55.10 -34.52 -46.62
C ASP A 404 -54.80 -33.03 -46.74
N ASN A 405 -53.52 -32.71 -46.50
CA ASN A 405 -52.86 -31.56 -47.08
C ASN A 405 -51.36 -31.86 -47.11
N ASN A 406 -50.89 -32.53 -48.17
CA ASN A 406 -49.45 -32.64 -48.38
C ASN A 406 -48.87 -31.22 -48.40
N VAL A 407 -47.85 -30.95 -47.59
CA VAL A 407 -47.13 -29.67 -47.61
C VAL A 407 -46.52 -29.54 -48.99
N THR A 408 -47.20 -28.80 -49.86
CA THR A 408 -46.68 -28.50 -51.18
C THR A 408 -45.52 -27.52 -50.99
N PRO A 409 -44.39 -27.69 -51.71
CA PRO A 409 -43.24 -26.79 -51.60
C PRO A 409 -43.60 -25.32 -51.92
N SER A 410 -44.77 -25.06 -52.53
CA SER A 410 -45.31 -23.73 -52.81
C SER A 410 -45.95 -23.01 -51.61
N GLN A 411 -46.18 -23.67 -50.48
CA GLN A 411 -46.72 -22.99 -49.28
C GLN A 411 -45.64 -22.10 -48.63
N PRO A 412 -45.98 -20.89 -48.16
CA PRO A 412 -45.02 -19.98 -47.55
C PRO A 412 -44.50 -20.54 -46.22
N VAL A 413 -43.17 -20.57 -46.07
CA VAL A 413 -42.43 -21.14 -44.92
C VAL A 413 -42.81 -20.51 -43.57
N HIS A 414 -43.40 -19.31 -43.60
CA HIS A 414 -43.76 -18.54 -42.42
C HIS A 414 -45.22 -18.70 -41.97
N MET A 415 -46.06 -19.40 -42.74
CA MET A 415 -47.48 -19.57 -42.41
C MET A 415 -47.76 -21.01 -41.99
N ALA A 416 -48.27 -21.20 -40.78
CA ALA A 416 -48.68 -22.51 -40.31
C ALA A 416 -49.83 -23.08 -41.19
N PRO A 417 -49.78 -24.35 -41.61
CA PRO A 417 -50.85 -24.97 -42.37
C PRO A 417 -52.20 -24.93 -41.63
N ASN A 418 -53.26 -24.46 -42.31
CA ASN A 418 -54.60 -24.30 -41.72
C ASN A 418 -55.19 -25.60 -41.14
N ILE A 419 -54.75 -26.76 -41.65
CA ILE A 419 -55.19 -28.08 -41.15
C ILE A 419 -54.78 -28.33 -39.70
N LEU A 420 -53.69 -27.70 -39.22
CA LEU A 420 -53.26 -27.81 -37.82
C LEU A 420 -54.30 -27.20 -36.88
N ALA A 421 -55.04 -26.16 -37.30
CA ALA A 421 -56.07 -25.53 -36.48
C ALA A 421 -57.25 -26.49 -36.16
N SER A 422 -57.45 -27.51 -37.00
CA SER A 422 -58.43 -28.57 -36.77
C SER A 422 -58.04 -29.52 -35.63
N TYR A 423 -56.75 -29.53 -35.24
CA TYR A 423 -56.18 -30.37 -34.20
C TYR A 423 -55.51 -29.52 -33.11
N PRO A 424 -56.25 -29.04 -32.09
CA PRO A 424 -55.74 -28.06 -31.13
C PRO A 424 -54.43 -28.42 -30.42
N PRO A 425 -54.19 -29.67 -29.96
CA PRO A 425 -52.93 -30.04 -29.32
C PRO A 425 -51.72 -29.92 -30.27
N LEU A 426 -51.90 -30.28 -31.55
CA LEU A 426 -50.87 -30.16 -32.58
C LEU A 426 -50.62 -28.69 -32.96
N ALA A 427 -51.67 -27.87 -33.01
CA ALA A 427 -51.53 -26.42 -33.21
C ALA A 427 -50.76 -25.75 -32.07
N ILE A 428 -51.08 -26.08 -30.81
CA ILE A 428 -50.38 -25.53 -29.63
C ILE A 428 -48.90 -25.92 -29.65
N PHE A 429 -48.59 -27.19 -29.94
CA PHE A 429 -47.22 -27.67 -30.08
C PHE A 429 -46.47 -26.92 -31.21
N THR A 430 -47.09 -26.81 -32.39
CA THR A 430 -46.52 -26.08 -33.53
C THR A 430 -46.25 -24.61 -33.19
N ASN A 431 -47.20 -23.94 -32.52
CA ASN A 431 -47.04 -22.55 -32.08
C ASN A 431 -45.88 -22.38 -31.08
N GLY A 432 -45.68 -23.37 -30.20
CA GLY A 432 -44.53 -23.42 -29.29
C GLY A 432 -43.21 -23.49 -30.06
N ILE A 433 -43.11 -24.35 -31.08
CA ILE A 433 -41.91 -24.43 -31.90
C ILE A 433 -41.71 -23.18 -32.76
N LEU A 434 -42.77 -22.63 -33.35
CA LEU A 434 -42.69 -21.37 -34.10
C LEU A 434 -42.22 -20.21 -33.22
N THR A 435 -42.63 -20.18 -31.95
CA THR A 435 -42.08 -19.23 -30.96
C THR A 435 -40.56 -19.41 -30.81
N ALA A 436 -40.08 -20.64 -30.65
CA ALA A 436 -38.63 -20.92 -30.57
C ALA A 436 -37.88 -20.49 -31.84
N LEU A 437 -38.45 -20.75 -33.03
CA LEU A 437 -37.87 -20.35 -34.32
C LEU A 437 -37.87 -18.83 -34.51
N ASN A 438 -38.93 -18.13 -34.09
CA ASN A 438 -38.99 -16.67 -34.14
C ASN A 438 -37.96 -16.04 -33.19
N ASN A 439 -37.78 -16.61 -32.00
CA ASN A 439 -36.75 -16.20 -31.05
C ASN A 439 -35.34 -16.39 -31.65
N LEU A 440 -35.10 -17.52 -32.32
CA LEU A 440 -33.82 -17.85 -32.97
C LEU A 440 -33.46 -16.86 -34.09
N ARG A 441 -34.44 -16.28 -34.81
CA ARG A 441 -34.16 -15.28 -35.88
C ARG A 441 -33.40 -14.05 -35.40
N LEU A 442 -33.51 -13.71 -34.12
CA LEU A 442 -32.80 -12.57 -33.55
C LEU A 442 -31.29 -12.83 -33.42
N LEU A 443 -30.90 -14.10 -33.24
CA LEU A 443 -29.52 -14.53 -33.13
C LEU A 443 -29.40 -16.01 -33.55
N ALA A 444 -29.09 -16.24 -34.83
CA ALA A 444 -28.94 -17.57 -35.42
C ALA A 444 -27.49 -17.83 -35.89
N PRO A 445 -26.58 -18.26 -35.01
CA PRO A 445 -25.24 -18.68 -35.42
C PRO A 445 -25.30 -19.84 -36.41
N LEU A 446 -24.48 -19.76 -37.47
CA LEU A 446 -24.42 -20.78 -38.54
C LEU A 446 -23.95 -22.15 -38.03
N SER A 447 -23.10 -22.16 -37.00
CA SER A 447 -22.61 -23.36 -36.32
C SER A 447 -23.73 -24.21 -35.71
N LEU A 448 -24.87 -23.58 -35.37
CA LEU A 448 -25.95 -24.22 -34.63
C LEU A 448 -26.99 -24.92 -35.50
N LEU A 449 -26.96 -24.79 -36.83
CA LEU A 449 -27.98 -25.38 -37.70
C LEU A 449 -28.16 -26.89 -37.45
N HIS A 450 -27.08 -27.68 -37.48
CA HIS A 450 -27.17 -29.13 -37.28
C HIS A 450 -27.51 -29.52 -35.83
N PRO A 451 -26.87 -28.94 -34.79
CA PRO A 451 -27.26 -29.19 -33.39
C PRO A 451 -28.74 -28.89 -33.09
N LEU A 452 -29.26 -27.75 -33.54
CA LEU A 452 -30.65 -27.35 -33.29
C LEU A 452 -31.64 -28.21 -34.08
N LEU A 453 -31.28 -28.61 -35.31
CA LEU A 453 -32.08 -29.55 -36.09
C LEU A 453 -32.15 -30.93 -35.42
N ALA A 454 -31.04 -31.43 -34.86
CA ALA A 454 -31.03 -32.68 -34.10
C ALA A 454 -31.90 -32.58 -32.83
N SER A 455 -31.80 -31.48 -32.08
CA SER A 455 -32.64 -31.23 -30.91
C SER A 455 -34.13 -31.17 -31.25
N LEU A 456 -34.48 -30.50 -32.36
CA LEU A 456 -35.83 -30.46 -32.90
C LEU A 456 -36.31 -31.87 -33.29
N ASP A 457 -35.48 -32.66 -33.98
CA ASP A 457 -35.82 -34.02 -34.40
C ASP A 457 -36.07 -34.93 -33.18
N THR A 458 -35.29 -34.81 -32.10
CA THR A 458 -35.52 -35.54 -30.84
C THR A 458 -36.82 -35.12 -30.15
N SER A 459 -37.17 -33.83 -30.15
CA SER A 459 -38.46 -33.34 -29.66
C SER A 459 -39.64 -33.92 -30.46
N LEU A 460 -39.55 -33.88 -31.80
CA LEU A 460 -40.55 -34.44 -32.70
C LEU A 460 -40.69 -35.96 -32.51
N ALA A 461 -39.58 -36.68 -32.34
CA ALA A 461 -39.57 -38.12 -32.06
C ALA A 461 -40.26 -38.44 -30.73
N THR A 462 -40.02 -37.63 -29.69
CA THR A 462 -40.66 -37.77 -28.37
C THR A 462 -42.17 -37.59 -28.47
N CYS A 463 -42.63 -36.53 -29.16
CA CYS A 463 -44.06 -36.29 -29.41
C CYS A 463 -44.70 -37.43 -30.22
N ALA A 464 -44.04 -37.87 -31.30
CA ALA A 464 -44.53 -38.97 -32.13
C ALA A 464 -44.65 -40.27 -31.33
N THR A 465 -43.65 -40.60 -30.51
CA THR A 465 -43.65 -41.82 -29.69
C THR A 465 -44.71 -41.77 -28.59
N SER A 466 -44.82 -40.64 -27.87
CA SER A 466 -45.86 -40.45 -26.85
C SER A 466 -47.26 -40.57 -27.44
N PHE A 467 -47.47 -40.01 -28.64
CA PHE A 467 -48.76 -40.11 -29.33
C PHE A 467 -49.05 -41.53 -29.84
N LEU A 468 -48.01 -42.28 -30.25
CA LEU A 468 -48.14 -43.67 -30.69
C LEU A 468 -48.58 -44.58 -29.54
N VAL A 469 -47.98 -44.40 -28.36
CA VAL A 469 -48.37 -45.12 -27.14
C VAL A 469 -49.83 -44.86 -26.80
N TYR A 470 -50.31 -43.61 -26.98
CA TYR A 470 -51.73 -43.31 -26.83
C TYR A 470 -52.62 -44.01 -27.87
N ALA A 471 -52.21 -43.99 -29.14
CA ALA A 471 -52.98 -44.59 -30.23
C ALA A 471 -53.06 -46.13 -30.16
N GLN A 472 -52.07 -46.78 -29.52
CA GLN A 472 -52.07 -48.24 -29.30
C GLN A 472 -53.03 -48.70 -28.20
N LEU A 473 -53.52 -47.80 -27.35
CA LEU A 473 -54.54 -48.14 -26.36
C LEU A 473 -55.87 -48.44 -27.08
N PRO A 474 -56.61 -49.48 -26.67
CA PRO A 474 -57.89 -49.79 -27.29
C PRO A 474 -58.83 -48.58 -27.16
N PRO A 475 -59.48 -48.14 -28.25
CA PRO A 475 -60.47 -47.05 -28.16
C PRO A 475 -61.54 -47.51 -27.19
N THR A 476 -61.69 -46.81 -26.08
CA THR A 476 -62.67 -47.23 -25.08
C THR A 476 -64.06 -47.07 -25.67
N SER A 477 -64.65 -48.20 -26.03
CA SER A 477 -66.08 -48.31 -26.23
C SER A 477 -66.79 -47.76 -24.99
N ALA A 478 -67.42 -46.60 -25.15
CA ALA A 478 -68.63 -46.19 -24.45
C ALA A 478 -68.68 -46.49 -22.93
N THR A 479 -68.10 -45.60 -22.11
CA THR A 479 -68.57 -45.46 -20.71
C THR A 479 -68.93 -44.02 -20.32
N SER A 480 -68.64 -43.01 -21.15
CA SER A 480 -69.16 -41.64 -20.95
C SER A 480 -70.43 -41.35 -21.76
N THR A 481 -70.72 -42.12 -22.82
CA THR A 481 -71.89 -41.93 -23.68
C THR A 481 -73.23 -42.31 -23.02
N VAL A 482 -73.24 -42.99 -21.86
CA VAL A 482 -74.51 -43.35 -21.21
C VAL A 482 -75.18 -42.15 -20.53
N LEU A 483 -74.44 -41.09 -20.22
CA LEU A 483 -75.02 -39.87 -19.64
C LEU A 483 -75.33 -38.78 -20.68
N SER A 484 -74.63 -38.72 -21.81
CA SER A 484 -74.89 -37.73 -22.88
C SER A 484 -75.88 -38.20 -23.96
N ALA A 485 -75.98 -39.51 -24.23
CA ALA A 485 -76.87 -40.04 -25.26
C ALA A 485 -78.38 -39.97 -24.91
N ARG A 486 -78.75 -39.53 -23.71
CA ARG A 486 -80.17 -39.37 -23.32
C ARG A 486 -80.77 -38.01 -23.67
N ILE A 487 -79.99 -37.03 -24.16
CA ILE A 487 -80.47 -35.64 -24.27
C ILE A 487 -80.49 -35.10 -25.71
N SER A 488 -79.88 -35.76 -26.70
CA SER A 488 -79.88 -35.20 -28.07
C SER A 488 -79.97 -36.30 -29.12
N GLY A 489 -81.02 -36.23 -29.94
CA GLY A 489 -81.22 -37.11 -31.09
C GLY A 489 -80.13 -36.92 -32.15
N GLU A 490 -79.91 -38.00 -32.91
CA GLU A 490 -79.11 -38.06 -34.15
C GLU A 490 -77.77 -37.32 -34.12
N GLN A 491 -76.80 -37.86 -33.37
CA GLN A 491 -75.38 -37.58 -33.62
C GLN A 491 -74.77 -38.78 -34.34
N GLU A 492 -74.30 -38.55 -35.57
CA GLU A 492 -73.43 -39.49 -36.30
C GLU A 492 -72.38 -40.04 -35.34
N GLN A 493 -72.28 -41.37 -35.23
CA GLN A 493 -71.23 -42.01 -34.44
C GLN A 493 -69.87 -41.59 -35.00
N VAL A 494 -69.18 -40.70 -34.29
CA VAL A 494 -67.83 -40.27 -34.63
C VAL A 494 -66.91 -41.48 -34.52
N ASP A 495 -66.29 -41.85 -35.64
CA ASP A 495 -65.31 -42.93 -35.69
C ASP A 495 -63.99 -42.44 -35.04
N GLU A 496 -63.84 -42.72 -33.75
CA GLU A 496 -62.67 -42.33 -32.95
C GLU A 496 -61.33 -42.81 -33.56
N ARG A 497 -61.35 -43.89 -34.36
CA ARG A 497 -60.17 -44.40 -35.05
C ARG A 497 -59.80 -43.52 -36.24
N LYS A 498 -60.78 -43.02 -37.01
CA LYS A 498 -60.53 -42.06 -38.10
C LYS A 498 -59.93 -40.76 -37.58
N VAL A 499 -60.36 -40.30 -36.41
CA VAL A 499 -59.81 -39.11 -35.74
C VAL A 499 -58.31 -39.29 -35.41
N ILE A 500 -57.92 -40.45 -34.89
CA ILE A 500 -56.51 -40.78 -34.63
C ILE A 500 -55.70 -40.87 -35.93
N GLN A 501 -56.26 -41.51 -36.97
CA GLN A 501 -55.60 -41.65 -38.28
C GLN A 501 -55.37 -40.28 -38.95
N GLY A 502 -56.38 -39.40 -38.91
CA GLY A 502 -56.26 -38.02 -39.40
C GLY A 502 -55.22 -37.21 -38.64
N ALA A 503 -55.23 -37.25 -37.30
CA ALA A 503 -54.25 -36.56 -36.46
C ALA A 503 -52.81 -37.03 -36.73
N ARG A 504 -52.62 -38.35 -36.93
CA ARG A 504 -51.33 -38.91 -37.32
C ARG A 504 -50.89 -38.40 -38.69
N LYS A 505 -51.75 -38.47 -39.72
CA LYS A 505 -51.42 -37.96 -41.06
C LYS A 505 -50.99 -36.49 -40.99
N VAL A 506 -51.68 -35.68 -40.20
CA VAL A 506 -51.31 -34.29 -39.96
C VAL A 506 -49.97 -34.16 -39.22
N LEU A 507 -49.70 -34.95 -38.19
CA LEU A 507 -48.41 -34.92 -37.50
C LEU A 507 -47.24 -35.30 -38.43
N VAL A 508 -47.38 -36.41 -39.17
CA VAL A 508 -46.28 -37.00 -39.97
C VAL A 508 -46.09 -36.29 -41.31
N ASN A 509 -47.17 -36.02 -42.04
CA ASN A 509 -47.09 -35.49 -43.40
C ASN A 509 -47.16 -33.97 -43.45
N VAL A 510 -47.60 -33.31 -42.37
CA VAL A 510 -47.78 -31.86 -42.33
C VAL A 510 -46.84 -31.20 -41.34
N LEU A 511 -46.97 -31.52 -40.05
CA LEU A 511 -46.23 -30.84 -38.99
C LEU A 511 -44.72 -31.09 -39.09
N VAL A 512 -44.29 -32.35 -39.17
CA VAL A 512 -42.86 -32.71 -39.19
C VAL A 512 -42.12 -32.06 -40.38
N PRO A 513 -42.58 -32.18 -41.64
CA PRO A 513 -41.93 -31.52 -42.77
C PRO A 513 -41.98 -30.00 -42.67
N PHE A 514 -43.11 -29.43 -42.23
CA PHE A 514 -43.28 -27.99 -42.08
C PHE A 514 -42.28 -27.38 -41.10
N VAL A 515 -42.17 -27.94 -39.88
CA VAL A 515 -41.32 -27.37 -38.83
C VAL A 515 -39.84 -27.54 -39.14
N ARG A 516 -39.43 -28.68 -39.72
CA ARG A 516 -38.04 -28.88 -40.17
C ARG A 516 -37.67 -27.91 -41.29
N ARG A 517 -38.56 -27.73 -42.27
CA ARG A 517 -38.39 -26.72 -43.33
C ARG A 517 -38.37 -25.29 -42.77
N ALA A 518 -39.20 -24.99 -41.77
CA ALA A 518 -39.22 -23.68 -41.13
C ALA A 518 -37.90 -23.32 -40.43
N LEU A 519 -37.18 -24.31 -39.87
CA LEU A 519 -35.83 -24.12 -39.33
C LEU A 519 -34.80 -23.96 -40.46
N VAL A 520 -34.74 -24.92 -41.38
CA VAL A 520 -33.67 -25.01 -42.39
C VAL A 520 -33.78 -23.91 -43.46
N GLU A 521 -34.95 -23.77 -44.07
CA GLU A 521 -35.21 -22.75 -45.10
C GLU A 521 -35.62 -21.42 -44.45
N GLY A 522 -36.46 -21.47 -43.41
CA GLY A 522 -37.09 -20.28 -42.84
C GLY A 522 -36.23 -19.46 -41.88
N VAL A 523 -35.25 -20.08 -41.18
CA VAL A 523 -34.31 -19.36 -40.30
C VAL A 523 -32.93 -19.27 -40.94
N TYR A 524 -32.43 -20.37 -41.52
CA TYR A 524 -31.08 -20.45 -42.06
C TYR A 524 -30.97 -20.24 -43.58
N GLY A 525 -32.08 -20.21 -44.32
CA GLY A 525 -32.07 -19.98 -45.77
C GLY A 525 -31.47 -21.11 -46.60
N VAL A 526 -31.29 -22.30 -46.02
CA VAL A 526 -30.74 -23.47 -46.71
C VAL A 526 -31.86 -24.16 -47.49
N LYS A 527 -31.67 -24.35 -48.80
CA LYS A 527 -32.66 -24.96 -49.70
C LYS A 527 -32.50 -26.48 -49.86
N GLU A 528 -31.50 -27.06 -49.22
CA GLU A 528 -31.20 -28.49 -49.29
C GLU A 528 -31.99 -29.26 -48.22
N GLU A 529 -32.57 -30.40 -48.60
CA GLU A 529 -33.24 -31.28 -47.65
C GLU A 529 -32.20 -32.02 -46.82
N LEU A 530 -32.07 -31.62 -45.55
CA LEU A 530 -31.20 -32.29 -44.60
C LEU A 530 -31.86 -33.58 -44.10
N GLY A 531 -31.07 -34.66 -44.05
CA GLY A 531 -31.52 -35.97 -43.59
C GLY A 531 -32.17 -35.93 -42.20
N MET A 532 -33.17 -36.80 -41.98
CA MET A 532 -33.87 -36.88 -40.69
C MET A 532 -32.98 -37.55 -39.63
N GLY A 533 -33.09 -37.10 -38.38
CA GLY A 533 -32.49 -37.80 -37.25
C GLY A 533 -33.01 -39.24 -37.14
N LYS A 534 -32.13 -40.18 -36.76
CA LYS A 534 -32.44 -41.62 -36.67
C LYS A 534 -33.62 -41.93 -35.74
N GLU A 535 -33.72 -41.20 -34.63
CA GLU A 535 -34.81 -41.35 -33.66
C GLU A 535 -36.17 -40.98 -34.27
N LEU A 536 -36.22 -39.83 -34.95
CA LEU A 536 -37.42 -39.38 -35.65
C LEU A 536 -37.82 -40.36 -36.76
N GLU A 537 -36.85 -40.79 -37.57
CA GLU A 537 -37.10 -41.77 -38.64
C GLU A 537 -37.66 -43.09 -38.08
N SER A 538 -37.11 -43.58 -36.97
CA SER A 538 -37.59 -44.79 -36.29
C SER A 538 -39.00 -44.62 -35.73
N GLY A 539 -39.31 -43.49 -35.10
CA GLY A 539 -40.64 -43.19 -34.58
C GLY A 539 -41.69 -43.10 -35.70
N LEU A 540 -41.34 -42.45 -36.81
CA LEU A 540 -42.19 -42.37 -38.00
C LEU A 540 -42.38 -43.74 -38.67
N LYS A 541 -41.37 -44.62 -38.62
CA LYS A 541 -41.47 -46.00 -39.12
C LYS A 541 -42.38 -46.85 -38.23
N ALA A 542 -42.26 -46.78 -36.91
CA ALA A 542 -43.14 -47.48 -35.97
C ALA A 542 -44.61 -47.10 -36.17
N TRP A 543 -44.88 -45.81 -36.47
CA TRP A 543 -46.21 -45.35 -36.85
C TRP A 543 -46.72 -45.99 -38.15
N ARG A 544 -45.86 -46.12 -39.18
CA ARG A 544 -46.21 -46.80 -40.44
C ARG A 544 -46.55 -48.27 -40.20
N GLU A 545 -45.68 -49.00 -39.51
CA GLU A 545 -45.85 -50.43 -39.20
C GLU A 545 -47.14 -50.70 -38.39
N TRP A 546 -47.46 -49.86 -37.40
CA TRP A 546 -48.72 -50.00 -36.64
C TRP A 546 -49.96 -49.88 -37.53
N LEU A 547 -49.95 -48.98 -38.52
CA LEU A 547 -51.12 -48.71 -39.34
C LEU A 547 -51.33 -49.77 -40.43
N GLU A 548 -50.25 -50.30 -41.00
CA GLU A 548 -50.30 -51.50 -41.87
C GLU A 548 -50.93 -52.69 -41.13
N THR A 549 -50.60 -52.86 -39.85
CA THR A 549 -51.19 -53.90 -38.99
C THR A 549 -52.69 -53.66 -38.71
N GLN A 550 -53.13 -52.40 -38.65
CA GLN A 550 -54.54 -52.06 -38.43
C GLN A 550 -55.38 -52.17 -39.72
N GLU A 551 -54.79 -51.87 -40.88
CA GLU A 551 -55.42 -52.03 -42.20
C GLU A 551 -55.58 -53.51 -42.56
N SER A 552 -54.62 -54.37 -42.22
CA SER A 552 -54.74 -55.82 -42.40
C SER A 552 -55.84 -56.44 -41.54
N VAL A 553 -55.96 -56.00 -40.27
CA VAL A 553 -57.03 -56.45 -39.36
C VAL A 553 -58.43 -56.04 -39.86
N LYS A 554 -58.54 -54.93 -40.61
CA LYS A 554 -59.79 -54.45 -41.21
C LYS A 554 -60.15 -55.16 -42.54
N ALA A 555 -59.16 -55.78 -43.20
CA ALA A 555 -59.35 -56.55 -44.42
C ALA A 555 -59.72 -58.03 -44.13
N ASP A 556 -59.32 -58.54 -42.96
CA ASP A 556 -59.64 -59.89 -42.48
C ASP A 556 -60.93 -59.97 -41.63
N SER A 557 -61.57 -58.82 -41.31
CA SER A 557 -62.87 -58.70 -40.63
C SER A 557 -63.98 -58.32 -41.60
#